data_AF-A0A923U1G3-F1
#
_entry.id   AF-A0A923U1G3-F1
#
_cell.length_a   1.000
_cell.length_b   1.000
_cell.length_c   1.000
_cell.angle_alpha   90.00
_cell.angle_beta   90.00
_cell.angle_gamma   90.00
#
_symmetry.space_group_name_H-M   'P 1'
#
loop_
_entity.id
_entity.type
_entity.pdbx_description
1 polymer ?
#
loop_
_entity_poly.entity_id
_entity_poly.type
_entity_poly.pdbx_seq_one_letter_code
_entity_poly.pdbx_strand_id
1 'polypeptide(L)'
;MDLFLEFMKMVLPASIVLVAMYLTVKAFINKDFELAQKDFQKKIADLRIENSKTTLPLRLQAYERMCLFLERISPNNLLIRVNDPAFTSGQLQQKLNYEMRDELNHNLSQQIYMSDEAWTMIRRTFEEIVSIINKAGEKVDKGDRGIELAKKIFEEMLDRQSNPCEVTLKFLKDEIRSHM
;
A
#
# COMPACT_ATOMS: atom_id res chain seq x y z
N MET A 1 -66.31 -6.58 -53.77
CA MET A 1 -65.38 -7.38 -52.95
C MET A 1 -63.96 -7.34 -53.50
N ASP A 2 -63.77 -7.15 -54.81
CA ASP A 2 -62.44 -7.17 -55.45
C ASP A 2 -61.53 -6.00 -55.03
N LEU A 3 -62.08 -4.80 -54.89
CA LEU A 3 -61.32 -3.61 -54.48
C LEU A 3 -60.65 -3.81 -53.10
N PHE A 4 -61.37 -4.37 -52.13
CA PHE A 4 -60.84 -4.66 -50.79
C PHE A 4 -59.70 -5.68 -50.82
N LEU A 5 -59.86 -6.74 -51.63
CA LEU A 5 -58.83 -7.77 -51.83
C LEU A 5 -57.59 -7.21 -52.57
N GLU A 6 -57.77 -6.31 -53.53
CA GLU A 6 -56.67 -5.62 -54.21
C GLU A 6 -55.91 -4.67 -53.29
N PHE A 7 -56.62 -3.89 -52.46
CA PHE A 7 -55.99 -3.08 -51.41
C PHE A 7 -55.20 -3.95 -50.43
N MET A 8 -55.75 -5.08 -49.99
CA MET A 8 -55.05 -6.02 -49.12
C MET A 8 -53.76 -6.57 -49.75
N LYS A 9 -53.79 -6.90 -51.05
CA LYS A 9 -52.61 -7.38 -51.79
C LYS A 9 -51.49 -6.35 -51.87
N MET A 10 -51.80 -5.05 -51.77
CA MET A 10 -50.80 -3.98 -51.74
C MET A 10 -50.33 -3.62 -50.32
N VAL A 11 -51.26 -3.56 -49.36
CA VAL A 11 -50.96 -3.16 -47.97
C VAL A 11 -50.15 -4.21 -47.24
N LEU A 12 -50.42 -5.50 -47.48
CA LEU A 12 -49.75 -6.61 -46.80
C LEU A 12 -48.22 -6.65 -47.08
N PRO A 13 -47.73 -6.63 -48.35
CA PRO A 13 -46.30 -6.57 -48.61
C PRO A 13 -45.67 -5.25 -48.12
N ALA A 14 -46.37 -4.11 -48.22
CA ALA A 14 -45.86 -2.83 -47.71
C ALA A 14 -45.65 -2.85 -46.18
N SER A 15 -46.57 -3.50 -45.45
CA SER A 15 -46.48 -3.67 -43.99
C SER A 15 -45.30 -4.57 -43.59
N ILE A 16 -45.07 -5.65 -44.33
CA ILE A 16 -43.94 -6.56 -44.11
C ILE A 16 -42.62 -5.81 -44.31
N VAL A 17 -42.50 -5.03 -45.38
CA VAL A 17 -41.29 -4.21 -45.65
C VAL A 17 -41.08 -3.18 -44.54
N LEU A 18 -42.14 -2.52 -44.06
CA LEU A 18 -42.04 -1.54 -42.97
C LEU A 18 -41.59 -2.18 -41.65
N VAL A 19 -42.11 -3.36 -41.30
CA VAL A 19 -41.67 -4.10 -40.11
C VAL A 19 -40.22 -4.55 -40.25
N ALA A 20 -39.83 -5.09 -41.42
CA ALA A 20 -38.44 -5.49 -41.67
C ALA A 20 -37.47 -4.30 -41.58
N MET A 21 -37.86 -3.14 -42.13
CA MET A 21 -37.09 -1.89 -42.04
C MET A 21 -36.99 -1.42 -40.58
N TYR A 22 -38.07 -1.45 -39.82
CA TYR A 22 -38.04 -1.07 -38.41
C TYR A 22 -37.13 -1.99 -37.57
N LEU A 23 -37.21 -3.31 -37.79
CA LEU A 23 -36.36 -4.27 -37.09
C LEU A 23 -34.88 -4.09 -37.42
N THR A 24 -34.55 -3.86 -38.69
CA THR A 24 -33.16 -3.65 -39.11
C THR A 24 -32.58 -2.35 -38.57
N VAL A 25 -33.34 -1.24 -38.62
CA VAL A 25 -32.92 0.04 -38.03
C VAL A 25 -32.72 -0.10 -36.52
N LYS A 26 -33.66 -0.75 -35.81
CA LYS A 26 -33.54 -0.97 -34.36
C LYS A 26 -32.35 -1.86 -34.01
N ALA A 27 -32.10 -2.93 -34.77
CA ALA A 27 -30.95 -3.81 -34.57
C ALA A 27 -29.62 -3.08 -34.79
N PHE A 28 -29.55 -2.20 -35.80
CA PHE A 28 -28.36 -1.39 -36.07
C PHE A 28 -28.07 -0.40 -34.93
N ILE A 29 -29.08 0.37 -34.51
CA ILE A 29 -28.94 1.34 -33.40
C ILE A 29 -28.51 0.64 -32.10
N ASN A 30 -29.12 -0.50 -31.77
CA ASN A 30 -28.77 -1.24 -30.56
C ASN A 30 -27.33 -1.77 -30.60
N LYS A 31 -26.88 -2.26 -31.76
CA LYS A 31 -25.52 -2.77 -31.94
C LYS A 31 -24.49 -1.65 -31.83
N ASP A 32 -24.75 -0.51 -32.46
CA ASP A 32 -23.86 0.66 -32.38
C ASP A 32 -23.76 1.17 -30.93
N PHE A 33 -24.87 1.20 -30.21
CA PHE A 33 -24.88 1.57 -28.79
C PHE A 33 -24.09 0.58 -27.92
N GLU A 34 -24.26 -0.73 -28.15
CA GLU A 34 -23.51 -1.77 -27.43
C GLU A 34 -22.00 -1.69 -27.72
N LEU A 35 -21.61 -1.44 -28.97
CA LEU A 35 -20.21 -1.25 -29.35
C LEU A 35 -19.62 -0.01 -28.69
N ALA A 36 -20.32 1.12 -28.73
CA ALA A 36 -19.89 2.35 -28.07
C ALA A 36 -19.73 2.17 -26.55
N GLN A 37 -20.64 1.42 -25.90
CA GLN A 37 -20.54 1.09 -24.49
C GLN A 37 -19.32 0.19 -24.20
N LYS A 38 -19.07 -0.84 -25.02
CA LYS A 38 -17.89 -1.71 -24.86
C LYS A 38 -16.59 -0.95 -25.06
N ASP A 39 -16.51 -0.07 -26.06
CA ASP A 39 -15.32 0.76 -26.31
C ASP A 39 -15.06 1.72 -25.17
N PHE A 40 -16.11 2.33 -24.61
CA PHE A 40 -15.98 3.18 -23.43
C PHE A 40 -15.47 2.41 -22.21
N GLN A 41 -16.03 1.23 -21.93
CA GLN A 41 -15.58 0.36 -20.84
C GLN A 41 -14.13 -0.07 -21.02
N LYS A 42 -13.75 -0.46 -22.25
CA LYS A 42 -12.38 -0.83 -22.59
C LYS A 42 -11.42 0.34 -22.38
N LYS A 43 -11.79 1.54 -22.83
CA LYS A 43 -10.96 2.74 -22.67
C LYS A 43 -10.77 3.12 -21.19
N ILE A 44 -11.80 2.99 -20.36
CA ILE A 44 -11.66 3.16 -18.91
C ILE A 44 -10.73 2.10 -18.31
N ALA A 45 -10.87 0.84 -18.73
CA ALA A 45 -9.99 -0.24 -18.27
C ALA A 45 -8.52 0.02 -18.67
N ASP A 46 -8.27 0.44 -19.91
CA ASP A 46 -6.94 0.78 -20.41
C ASP A 46 -6.32 1.95 -19.62
N LEU A 47 -7.08 3.02 -19.35
CA LEU A 47 -6.64 4.14 -18.53
C LEU A 47 -6.31 3.73 -17.09
N ARG A 48 -7.10 2.80 -16.50
CA ARG A 48 -6.81 2.23 -15.18
C ARG A 48 -5.52 1.43 -15.21
N ILE A 49 -5.32 0.61 -16.24
CA ILE A 49 -4.10 -0.18 -16.43
C ILE A 49 -2.88 0.73 -16.58
N GLU A 50 -2.97 1.81 -17.36
CA GLU A 50 -1.88 2.77 -17.52
C GLU A 50 -1.54 3.52 -16.22
N ASN A 51 -2.55 3.97 -15.47
CA ASN A 51 -2.33 4.56 -14.15
C ASN A 51 -1.71 3.56 -13.17
N SER A 52 -2.13 2.29 -13.21
CA SER A 52 -1.52 1.24 -12.40
C SER A 52 -0.07 1.00 -12.79
N LYS A 53 0.29 1.01 -14.08
CA LYS A 53 1.68 0.81 -14.54
C LYS A 53 2.66 1.85 -14.01
N THR A 54 2.20 3.08 -13.74
CA THR A 54 3.05 4.17 -13.27
C THR A 54 3.04 4.29 -11.75
N THR A 55 1.89 4.10 -11.10
CA THR A 55 1.74 4.30 -9.64
C THR A 55 2.06 3.05 -8.83
N LEU A 56 1.81 1.85 -9.36
CA LEU A 56 2.07 0.59 -8.65
C LEU A 56 3.56 0.41 -8.30
N PRO A 57 4.53 0.67 -9.20
CA PRO A 57 5.95 0.58 -8.85
C PRO A 57 6.34 1.53 -7.72
N LEU A 58 5.79 2.75 -7.71
CA LEU A 58 6.06 3.73 -6.65
C LEU A 58 5.52 3.27 -5.30
N ARG A 59 4.33 2.68 -5.27
CA ARG A 59 3.77 2.07 -4.07
C ARG A 59 4.64 0.93 -3.57
N LEU A 60 4.98 -0.03 -4.43
CA LEU A 60 5.85 -1.16 -4.04
C LEU A 60 7.20 -0.70 -3.51
N GLN A 61 7.82 0.29 -4.16
CA GLN A 61 9.08 0.88 -3.71
C GLN A 61 8.95 1.55 -2.33
N ALA A 62 7.86 2.29 -2.07
CA ALA A 62 7.62 2.90 -0.78
C ALA A 62 7.50 1.84 0.34
N TYR A 63 6.77 0.76 0.08
CA TYR A 63 6.65 -0.37 1.02
C TYR A 63 7.97 -1.11 1.24
N GLU A 64 8.78 -1.31 0.21
CA GLU A 64 10.13 -1.86 0.33
C GLU A 64 10.98 -0.99 1.26
N ARG A 65 10.98 0.33 1.04
CA ARG A 65 11.71 1.27 1.90
C ARG A 65 11.23 1.23 3.35
N MET A 66 9.93 1.07 3.59
CA MET A 66 9.41 0.94 4.95
C MET A 66 9.79 -0.39 5.60
N CYS A 67 9.81 -1.49 4.83
CA CYS A 67 10.33 -2.75 5.32
C CYS A 67 11.81 -2.60 5.75
N LEU A 68 12.64 -1.98 4.91
CA LEU A 68 14.04 -1.71 5.23
C LEU A 68 14.20 -0.79 6.44
N PHE A 69 13.35 0.24 6.57
CA PHE A 69 13.31 1.10 7.75
C PHE A 69 13.08 0.29 9.03
N LEU A 70 12.05 -0.57 9.05
CA LEU A 70 11.73 -1.42 10.21
C LEU A 70 12.87 -2.37 10.57
N GLU A 71 13.52 -2.97 9.57
CA GLU A 71 14.71 -3.81 9.78
C GLU A 71 15.88 -3.00 10.35
N ARG A 72 16.09 -1.76 9.90
CA ARG A 72 17.19 -0.90 10.34
C ARG A 72 17.02 -0.34 11.75
N ILE A 73 15.78 -0.06 12.17
CA ILE A 73 15.48 0.44 13.52
C ILE A 73 15.29 -0.69 14.53
N SER A 74 15.16 -1.94 14.08
CA SER A 74 15.08 -3.09 14.98
C SER A 74 16.29 -3.10 15.92
N PRO A 75 16.09 -3.17 17.26
CA PRO A 75 17.19 -3.08 18.23
C PRO A 75 18.35 -4.03 17.95
N ASN A 76 18.05 -5.26 17.48
CA ASN A 76 19.04 -6.27 17.12
C ASN A 76 20.01 -5.76 16.04
N ASN A 77 19.49 -5.16 14.98
CA ASN A 77 20.28 -4.65 13.85
C ASN A 77 20.88 -3.27 14.13
N LEU A 78 20.14 -2.42 14.85
CA LEU A 78 20.55 -1.07 15.20
C LEU A 78 21.78 -1.08 16.12
N LEU A 79 21.77 -1.92 17.16
CA LEU A 79 22.87 -2.02 18.12
C LEU A 79 24.17 -2.50 17.45
N ILE A 80 24.09 -3.50 16.57
CA ILE A 80 25.28 -4.00 15.85
C ILE A 80 25.91 -2.89 14.99
N ARG A 81 25.10 -2.06 14.36
CA ARG A 81 25.57 -0.99 13.46
C ARG A 81 26.12 0.22 14.19
N VAL A 82 25.52 0.58 15.33
CA VAL A 82 25.78 1.87 16.00
C VAL A 82 26.73 1.73 17.19
N ASN A 83 26.87 0.55 17.78
CA ASN A 83 27.66 0.36 18.99
C ASN A 83 29.16 0.59 18.73
N ASP A 84 29.76 1.46 19.54
CA ASP A 84 31.21 1.70 19.60
C ASP A 84 31.68 1.37 21.02
N PRO A 85 32.73 0.54 21.20
CA PRO A 85 33.28 0.21 22.52
C PRO A 85 33.70 1.42 23.36
N ALA A 86 33.99 2.57 22.73
CA ALA A 86 34.35 3.80 23.41
C ALA A 86 33.14 4.58 23.97
N PHE A 87 31.91 4.27 23.56
CA PHE A 87 30.73 4.98 24.04
C PHE A 87 30.36 4.62 25.48
N THR A 88 29.96 5.63 26.23
CA THR A 88 29.20 5.43 27.46
C THR A 88 27.74 5.08 27.15
N SER A 89 27.02 4.53 28.12
CA SER A 89 25.58 4.24 28.02
C SER A 89 24.78 5.48 27.58
N GLY A 90 25.06 6.65 28.16
CA GLY A 90 24.39 7.88 27.77
C GLY A 90 24.66 8.31 26.33
N GLN A 91 25.92 8.19 25.87
CA GLN A 91 26.30 8.53 24.50
C GLN A 91 25.67 7.57 23.48
N LEU A 92 25.70 6.26 23.78
CA LEU A 92 25.07 5.25 22.94
C LEU A 92 23.55 5.49 22.84
N GLN A 93 22.87 5.75 23.95
CA GLN A 93 21.43 6.05 23.94
C GLN A 93 21.09 7.24 23.05
N GLN A 94 21.84 8.34 23.17
CA GLN A 94 21.66 9.53 22.33
C GLN A 94 21.88 9.21 20.86
N LYS A 95 22.95 8.46 20.54
CA LYS A 95 23.27 8.09 19.17
C LYS A 95 22.20 7.19 18.55
N LEU A 96 21.69 6.18 19.27
CA LEU A 96 20.61 5.30 18.81
C LEU A 96 19.34 6.11 18.49
N ASN A 97 18.93 6.99 19.41
CA ASN A 97 17.74 7.83 19.22
C ASN A 97 17.90 8.79 18.03
N TYR A 98 19.10 9.33 17.82
CA TYR A 98 19.40 10.18 16.67
C TYR A 98 19.26 9.39 15.35
N GLU A 99 19.93 8.25 15.23
CA GLU A 99 19.95 7.43 14.01
C GLU A 99 18.54 6.98 13.60
N MET A 100 17.71 6.56 14.56
CA MET A 100 16.33 6.16 14.23
C MET A 100 15.49 7.34 13.72
N ARG A 101 15.65 8.53 14.32
CA ARG A 101 14.92 9.74 13.89
C ARG A 101 15.36 10.18 12.50
N ASP A 102 16.66 10.12 12.23
CA ASP A 102 17.22 10.46 10.93
C ASP A 102 16.69 9.51 9.83
N GLU A 103 16.69 8.20 10.10
CA GLU A 103 16.10 7.20 9.21
C GLU A 103 14.60 7.42 8.96
N LEU A 104 13.83 7.83 9.99
CA LEU A 104 12.42 8.18 9.81
C LEU A 104 12.26 9.42 8.91
N ASN A 105 13.08 10.46 9.12
CA ASN A 105 13.04 11.68 8.32
C ASN A 105 13.38 11.42 6.86
N HIS A 106 14.38 10.57 6.58
CA HIS A 106 14.74 10.15 5.23
C HIS A 106 13.63 9.38 4.50
N ASN A 107 12.71 8.79 5.25
CA ASN A 107 11.65 7.95 4.75
C ASN A 107 10.25 8.59 4.87
N LEU A 108 10.16 9.79 5.44
CA LEU A 108 8.89 10.47 5.72
C LEU A 108 8.06 10.74 4.46
N SER A 109 8.70 11.00 3.32
CA SER A 109 8.01 11.23 2.05
C SER A 109 7.28 10.00 1.52
N GLN A 110 7.67 8.79 1.96
CA GLN A 110 7.06 7.54 1.47
C GLN A 110 5.60 7.39 1.94
N GLN A 111 5.20 8.09 3.01
CA GLN A 111 3.85 8.02 3.57
C GLN A 111 2.73 8.30 2.54
N ILE A 112 3.02 9.07 1.48
CA ILE A 112 2.04 9.41 0.44
C ILE A 112 1.65 8.21 -0.45
N TYR A 113 2.41 7.11 -0.39
CA TYR A 113 2.24 5.94 -1.24
C TYR A 113 1.74 4.69 -0.48
N MET A 114 1.38 4.83 0.80
CA MET A 114 0.84 3.74 1.63
C MET A 114 -0.49 4.15 2.25
N SER A 115 -1.19 3.19 2.86
CA SER A 115 -2.40 3.47 3.61
C SER A 115 -2.11 4.24 4.90
N ASP A 116 -3.11 4.96 5.40
CA ASP A 116 -3.01 5.65 6.69
C ASP A 116 -2.82 4.66 7.83
N GLU A 117 -3.40 3.46 7.72
CA GLU A 117 -3.26 2.35 8.65
C GLU A 117 -1.80 1.86 8.73
N ALA A 118 -1.17 1.62 7.57
CA ALA A 118 0.23 1.22 7.48
C ALA A 118 1.15 2.26 8.09
N TRP A 119 0.97 3.52 7.70
CA TRP A 119 1.79 4.60 8.20
C TRP A 119 1.64 4.78 9.71
N THR A 120 0.41 4.67 10.22
CA THR A 120 0.14 4.74 11.66
C THR A 120 0.82 3.60 12.41
N MET A 121 0.78 2.38 11.88
CA MET A 121 1.46 1.23 12.49
C MET A 121 2.98 1.42 12.53
N ILE A 122 3.58 1.90 11.43
CA ILE A 122 5.03 2.19 11.36
C ILE A 122 5.41 3.23 12.43
N ARG A 123 4.66 4.33 12.57
CA ARG A 123 4.96 5.35 13.58
C ARG A 123 4.83 4.84 15.00
N ARG A 124 3.79 4.07 15.30
CA ARG A 124 3.63 3.43 16.62
C ARG A 124 4.81 2.54 16.95
N THR A 125 5.24 1.72 15.99
CA THR A 125 6.40 0.84 16.17
C THR A 125 7.68 1.64 16.39
N PHE A 126 7.90 2.72 15.65
CA PHE A 126 9.04 3.62 15.89
C PHE A 126 9.02 4.20 17.31
N GLU A 127 7.89 4.74 17.76
CA GLU A 127 7.74 5.30 19.12
C GLU A 127 7.95 4.24 20.20
N GLU A 128 7.48 3.02 19.96
CA GLU A 128 7.66 1.89 20.86
C GLU A 128 9.12 1.48 20.99
N ILE A 129 9.88 1.40 19.88
CA ILE A 129 11.32 1.13 19.94
C ILE A 129 12.08 2.24 20.68
N VAL A 130 11.74 3.51 20.45
CA VAL A 130 12.29 4.64 21.21
C VAL A 130 11.98 4.48 22.71
N SER A 131 10.76 4.07 23.05
CA SER A 131 10.37 3.82 24.44
C SER A 131 11.20 2.71 25.08
N ILE A 132 11.45 1.61 24.36
CA ILE A 132 12.28 0.48 24.83
C ILE A 132 13.71 0.95 25.14
N ILE A 133 14.32 1.68 24.23
CA ILE A 133 15.68 2.20 24.40
C ILE A 133 15.77 3.14 25.61
N ASN A 134 14.77 4.00 25.80
CA ASN A 134 14.76 4.92 26.93
C ASN A 134 14.53 4.22 28.27
N LYS A 135 13.62 3.25 28.34
CA LYS A 135 13.40 2.43 29.56
C LYS A 135 14.63 1.62 29.93
N ALA A 136 15.32 1.04 28.96
CA ALA A 136 16.60 0.38 29.21
C ALA A 136 17.67 1.35 29.72
N GLY A 137 17.69 2.59 29.18
CA GLY A 137 18.56 3.67 29.63
C GLY A 137 18.33 4.13 31.07
N GLU A 138 17.10 4.04 31.58
CA GLU A 138 16.79 4.34 32.99
C GLU A 138 17.34 3.31 33.97
N LYS A 139 17.69 2.10 33.48
CA LYS A 139 18.21 0.99 34.29
C LYS A 139 19.75 0.93 34.35
N VAL A 140 20.44 1.90 33.74
CA VAL A 140 21.91 1.96 33.69
C VAL A 140 22.40 3.37 34.02
N ASP A 141 23.59 3.48 34.59
CA ASP A 141 24.19 4.79 34.80
C ASP A 141 24.74 5.34 33.49
N LYS A 142 24.59 6.66 33.26
CA LYS A 142 25.03 7.30 32.00
C LYS A 142 26.53 7.19 31.74
N GLY A 143 27.32 6.99 32.79
CA GLY A 143 28.77 6.82 32.75
C GLY A 143 29.22 5.38 32.53
N ASP A 144 28.32 4.40 32.60
CA ASP A 144 28.65 3.00 32.33
C ASP A 144 29.08 2.81 30.88
N ARG A 145 29.70 1.66 30.58
CA ARG A 145 30.04 1.28 29.20
C ARG A 145 28.77 1.02 28.41
N GLY A 146 28.71 1.46 27.15
CA GLY A 146 27.54 1.30 26.28
C GLY A 146 27.06 -0.15 26.12
N ILE A 147 27.94 -1.13 26.33
CA ILE A 147 27.56 -2.55 26.35
C ILE A 147 26.54 -2.90 27.44
N GLU A 148 26.55 -2.21 28.58
CA GLU A 148 25.56 -2.44 29.65
C GLU A 148 24.16 -1.97 29.22
N LEU A 149 24.07 -0.82 28.54
CA LEU A 149 22.82 -0.38 27.91
C LEU A 149 22.35 -1.38 26.85
N ALA A 150 23.26 -1.84 25.97
CA ALA A 150 22.92 -2.78 24.91
C ALA A 150 22.30 -4.06 25.49
N LYS A 151 22.90 -4.63 26.54
CA LYS A 151 22.34 -5.80 27.26
C LYS A 151 20.94 -5.52 27.78
N LYS A 152 20.72 -4.37 28.43
CA LYS A 152 19.40 -4.00 28.96
C LYS A 152 18.35 -3.84 27.86
N ILE A 153 18.71 -3.28 26.71
CA ILE A 153 17.82 -3.21 25.55
C ILE A 153 17.43 -4.62 25.06
N PHE A 154 18.40 -5.54 24.99
CA PHE A 154 18.11 -6.94 24.62
C PHE A 154 17.20 -7.64 25.65
N GLU A 155 17.42 -7.44 26.96
CA GLU A 155 16.55 -7.97 28.01
C GLU A 155 15.12 -7.46 27.86
N GLU A 156 14.92 -6.15 27.67
CA GLU A 156 13.58 -5.57 27.42
C GLU A 156 12.90 -6.13 26.17
N MET A 157 13.69 -6.48 25.14
CA MET A 157 13.17 -7.09 23.92
C MET A 157 12.80 -8.57 24.12
N LEU A 158 13.52 -9.30 24.97
CA LEU A 158 13.24 -10.71 25.28
C LEU A 158 12.02 -10.88 26.20
N ASP A 159 11.78 -9.94 27.10
CA ASP A 159 10.63 -9.95 28.00
C ASP A 159 9.29 -9.73 27.25
N ARG A 160 9.37 -9.25 26.01
CA ARG A 160 8.20 -9.02 25.17
C ARG A 160 7.76 -10.30 24.46
N GLN A 161 6.45 -10.53 24.42
CA GLN A 161 5.86 -11.66 23.71
C GLN A 161 6.07 -11.59 22.18
N SER A 162 6.27 -10.40 21.63
CA SER A 162 6.50 -10.21 20.19
C SER A 162 7.36 -8.98 19.90
N ASN A 163 8.14 -9.05 18.83
CA ASN A 163 8.96 -7.96 18.34
C ASN A 163 8.08 -6.97 17.54
N PRO A 164 7.95 -5.69 17.98
CA PRO A 164 7.09 -4.71 17.30
C PRO A 164 7.40 -4.53 15.81
N CYS A 165 8.69 -4.57 15.44
CA CYS A 165 9.13 -4.47 14.05
C CYS A 165 8.62 -5.65 13.22
N GLU A 166 8.69 -6.88 13.73
CA GLU A 166 8.23 -8.09 13.03
C GLU A 166 6.71 -8.10 12.83
N VAL A 167 5.95 -7.68 13.85
CA VAL A 167 4.50 -7.56 13.76
C VAL A 167 4.11 -6.57 12.65
N THR A 168 4.79 -5.43 12.59
CA THR A 168 4.54 -4.40 11.57
C THR A 168 4.97 -4.87 10.18
N LEU A 169 6.13 -5.53 10.07
CA LEU A 169 6.60 -6.11 8.81
C LEU A 169 5.61 -7.12 8.25
N LYS A 170 5.01 -7.95 9.11
CA LYS A 170 3.97 -8.90 8.70
C LYS A 170 2.74 -8.16 8.18
N PHE A 171 2.27 -7.14 8.88
CA PHE A 171 1.16 -6.31 8.43
C PHE A 171 1.41 -5.70 7.05
N LEU A 172 2.58 -5.08 6.84
CA LEU A 172 2.94 -4.49 5.54
C LEU A 172 2.95 -5.54 4.42
N LYS A 173 3.49 -6.74 4.69
CA LYS A 173 3.50 -7.85 3.71
C LYS A 173 2.09 -8.31 3.35
N ASP A 174 1.20 -8.43 4.34
CA ASP A 174 -0.17 -8.86 4.12
C ASP A 174 -0.98 -7.80 3.37
N GLU A 175 -0.72 -6.52 3.64
CA GLU A 175 -1.37 -5.41 2.94
C GLU A 175 -0.96 -5.35 1.46
N ILE A 176 0.34 -5.50 1.15
CA ILE A 176 0.82 -5.59 -0.24
C ILE A 176 0.15 -6.75 -0.96
N ARG A 177 -0.04 -7.90 -0.31
CA ARG A 177 -0.70 -9.08 -0.91
C ARG A 177 -2.20 -8.89 -1.14
N SER A 178 -2.85 -8.05 -0.34
CA SER A 178 -4.30 -7.87 -0.37
C SER A 178 -4.75 -6.70 -1.26
N HIS A 179 -3.91 -5.67 -1.39
CA HIS A 179 -4.30 -4.39 -2.01
C HIS A 179 -3.53 -4.04 -3.29
N MET A 180 -2.58 -4.90 -3.72
CA MET A 180 -1.83 -4.75 -4.96
C MET A 180 -1.88 -6.05 -5.77
#